data_AF-A0A1G3V8X2-F1
#
_entry.id   AF-A0A1G3V8X2-F1
#
_cell.length_a   1.000
_cell.length_b   1.000
_cell.length_c   1.000
_cell.angle_alpha   90.00
_cell.angle_beta   90.00
_cell.angle_gamma   90.00
#
_symmetry.space_group_name_H-M   'P 1'
#
loop_
_entity.id
_entity.type
_entity.pdbx_description
1 polymer ?
#
loop_
_entity_poly.entity_id
_entity_poly.type
_entity_poly.pdbx_seq_one_letter_code
_entity_poly.pdbx_strand_id
1 'polypeptide(L)' 'MEEQAGISRAINNTLIGTRQEVLVEGNGDLAGYTHVGRCRRQAPEIDGVTHLKGGTPKTGDLVSCRITDADDYDLFAEIC' A
#
# COMPACT_ATOMS: atom_id res chain seq x y z
N MET A 1 17.37 -15.26 -0.37
CA MET A 1 16.19 -14.37 -0.44
C MET A 1 16.55 -12.93 -0.11
N GLU A 2 17.52 -12.70 0.77
CA GLU A 2 17.95 -11.36 1.19
C GLU A 2 18.31 -10.41 0.02
N GLU A 3 19.04 -10.90 -0.99
CA GLU A 3 19.35 -10.13 -2.20
C GLU A 3 18.09 -9.66 -2.97
N GLN A 4 17.09 -10.53 -3.09
CA GLN A 4 15.86 -10.21 -3.82
C GLN A 4 14.94 -9.28 -3.00
N ALA A 5 14.94 -9.41 -1.68
CA ALA A 5 14.25 -8.48 -0.78
C ALA A 5 14.81 -7.06 -0.94
N GLY A 6 16.13 -6.90 -1.00
CA GLY A 6 16.78 -5.61 -1.25
C GLY A 6 16.38 -4.98 -2.59
N ILE A 7 16.28 -5.78 -3.66
CA ILE A 7 15.80 -5.31 -4.96
C ILE A 7 14.33 -4.87 -4.88
N SER A 8 13.49 -5.65 -4.19
CA SER A 8 12.06 -5.34 -4.03
C SER A 8 11.86 -4.04 -3.28
N ARG A 9 12.59 -3.86 -2.17
CA ARG A 9 12.62 -2.60 -1.42
C ARG A 9 13.05 -1.42 -2.28
N ALA A 10 14.11 -1.59 -3.08
CA ALA A 10 14.60 -0.52 -3.96
C ALA A 10 13.53 -0.10 -5.00
N ILE A 11 12.81 -1.07 -5.58
CA ILE A 11 11.69 -0.81 -6.49
C ILE A 11 10.54 -0.12 -5.75
N ASN A 12 10.16 -0.62 -4.58
CA ASN A 12 9.06 -0.03 -3.80
C ASN A 12 9.36 1.41 -3.36
N ASN A 13 10.61 1.70 -2.99
CA ASN A 13 11.07 3.05 -2.64
C ASN A 13 10.90 4.06 -3.78
N THR A 14 10.94 3.63 -5.05
CA THR A 14 10.69 4.53 -6.19
C THR A 14 9.25 5.07 -6.23
N LEU A 15 8.33 4.44 -5.49
CA LEU A 15 6.93 4.80 -5.47
C LEU A 15 6.60 5.83 -4.39
N ILE A 16 7.49 6.05 -3.42
CA ILE A 16 7.31 7.05 -2.37
C ILE A 16 7.13 8.44 -3.01
N GLY A 17 6.11 9.17 -2.57
CA GLY A 17 5.74 10.47 -3.10
C GLY A 17 4.87 10.42 -4.36
N THR A 18 4.72 9.26 -5.01
CA THR A 18 3.82 9.12 -6.16
C THR A 18 2.37 9.00 -5.73
N ARG A 19 1.45 9.33 -6.64
CA ARG A 19 0.02 9.04 -6.49
C ARG A 19 -0.30 7.69 -7.12
N GLN A 20 -0.95 6.82 -6.37
CA GLN A 20 -1.38 5.50 -6.79
C GLN A 20 -2.87 5.34 -6.54
N GLU A 21 -3.54 4.58 -7.39
CA GLU A 21 -4.91 4.13 -7.13
C GLU A 21 -4.83 2.84 -6.30
N VAL A 22 -5.60 2.81 -5.21
CA VAL A 22 -5.65 1.67 -4.28
C VAL A 22 -7.08 1.16 -4.18
N LEU A 23 -7.26 -0.13 -4.40
CA LEU A 23 -8.50 -0.83 -4.12
C LEU A 23 -8.56 -1.13 -2.62
N VAL A 24 -9.57 -0.59 -1.93
CA VAL A 24 -9.77 -0.83 -0.50
C VAL A 24 -10.37 -2.22 -0.30
N GLU A 25 -9.73 -3.05 0.51
CA GLU A 25 -10.15 -4.44 0.73
C GLU A 25 -10.71 -4.66 2.15
N GLY A 26 -10.33 -3.82 3.12
CA GLY A 26 -10.87 -3.92 4.47
C GLY A 26 -10.25 -2.97 5.47
N ASN A 27 -10.55 -3.24 6.75
CA ASN A 27 -9.95 -2.54 7.88
C ASN A 27 -8.49 -2.98 8.05
N GLY A 28 -7.65 -2.07 8.52
CA GLY A 28 -6.26 -2.33 8.87
C GLY A 28 -6.09 -2.53 10.37
N ASP A 29 -5.09 -3.34 10.74
CA ASP A 29 -4.75 -3.65 12.13
C ASP A 29 -3.53 -2.84 12.63
N LEU A 30 -2.89 -2.08 11.75
CA LEU A 30 -1.68 -1.34 12.07
C LEU A 30 -2.02 0.02 12.68
N ALA A 31 -1.35 0.38 13.78
CA ALA A 31 -1.58 1.65 14.46
C ALA A 31 -1.41 2.84 13.50
N GLY A 32 -2.45 3.68 13.39
CA GLY A 32 -2.49 4.84 12.51
C GLY A 32 -2.94 4.56 11.07
N TYR A 33 -3.09 3.29 10.67
CA TYR A 33 -3.58 2.88 9.35
C TYR A 33 -4.89 2.12 9.51
N THR A 34 -5.99 2.81 9.24
CA THR A 34 -7.35 2.32 9.51
C THR A 34 -7.84 1.32 8.47
N HIS A 35 -7.23 1.27 7.29
CA HIS A 35 -7.64 0.40 6.19
C HIS A 35 -6.45 -0.29 5.53
N VAL A 36 -6.73 -1.36 4.80
CA VAL A 36 -5.78 -2.03 3.90
C VAL A 36 -6.40 -2.18 2.52
N GLY A 37 -5.54 -2.23 1.53
CA GLY A 37 -5.92 -2.41 0.14
C GLY A 37 -4.74 -2.82 -0.72
N ARG A 38 -4.91 -2.74 -2.03
CA ARG A 38 -3.87 -3.11 -3.00
C ARG A 38 -3.74 -2.07 -4.08
N CYS A 39 -2.49 -1.70 -4.38
CA CYS A 39 -2.17 -1.03 -5.62
C CYS A 39 -2.36 -1.98 -6.80
N ARG A 40 -2.56 -1.45 -8.01
CA ARG A 40 -2.71 -2.24 -9.24
C ARG A 40 -1.60 -3.29 -9.49
N ARG A 41 -0.41 -3.07 -8.92
CA ARG A 41 0.75 -3.96 -9.07
C ARG A 41 0.82 -5.11 -8.05
N GLN A 42 -0.03 -5.11 -7.03
CA GLN A 42 -0.06 -6.13 -5.98
C GLN A 42 -1.18 -7.12 -6.29
N ALA A 43 -0.83 -8.37 -6.59
CA ALA A 43 -1.76 -9.48 -6.71
C ALA A 43 -2.39 -9.84 -5.34
N PRO A 44 -3.65 -10.27 -5.29
CA PRO A 44 -4.29 -10.67 -4.04
C PRO A 44 -3.58 -11.90 -3.46
N GLU A 45 -3.48 -11.98 -2.13
CA GLU A 45 -2.95 -13.10 -1.33
C GLU A 45 -1.46 -13.46 -1.52
N ILE A 46 -0.86 -13.07 -2.64
CA ILE A 46 0.51 -13.44 -3.01
C ILE A 46 1.50 -12.30 -2.79
N ASP A 47 1.11 -11.07 -3.16
CA ASP A 47 1.95 -9.89 -2.94
C ASP A 47 1.60 -9.21 -1.61
N GLY A 48 2.46 -8.28 -1.19
CA GLY A 48 2.19 -7.44 -0.02
C GLY A 48 0.97 -6.54 -0.20
N VAL A 49 0.61 -5.83 0.87
CA VAL A 49 -0.56 -4.96 0.92
C VAL A 49 -0.15 -3.48 0.91
N THR A 50 -1.13 -2.60 0.74
CA THR A 50 -0.98 -1.17 0.95
C THR A 50 -1.79 -0.76 2.18
N HIS A 51 -1.12 -0.34 3.24
CA HIS A 51 -1.72 0.22 4.44
C HIS A 51 -2.17 1.65 4.18
N LEU A 52 -3.41 1.96 4.54
CA LEU A 52 -4.06 3.23 4.26
C LEU A 52 -4.38 3.98 5.55
N LYS A 53 -4.01 5.26 5.60
CA LYS A 53 -4.40 6.18 6.65
C LYS A 53 -5.16 7.38 6.08
N GLY A 54 -5.99 7.98 6.92
CA GLY A 54 -6.86 9.10 6.54
C GLY A 54 -8.11 8.65 5.81
N GLY A 55 -9.11 9.53 5.75
CA GLY A 55 -10.40 9.25 5.13
C GLY A 55 -11.22 8.15 5.83
N THR A 56 -12.39 7.85 5.26
CA THR A 56 -13.29 6.77 5.69
C THR A 56 -13.84 6.04 4.45
N PRO A 57 -12.96 5.43 3.62
CA PRO A 57 -13.41 4.69 2.44
C PRO A 57 -14.16 3.42 2.83
N LYS A 58 -14.85 2.82 1.87
CA LYS A 58 -15.50 1.51 2.03
C LYS A 58 -14.72 0.45 1.26
N THR A 59 -14.81 -0.79 1.72
CA THR A 59 -14.34 -1.94 0.95
C THR A 59 -14.97 -1.95 -0.44
N GLY A 60 -14.15 -2.14 -1.47
CA GLY A 60 -14.52 -2.07 -2.88
C GLY A 60 -14.29 -0.71 -3.53
N ASP A 61 -14.03 0.35 -2.75
CA ASP A 61 -13.71 1.67 -3.31
C ASP A 61 -12.31 1.67 -3.94
N LEU A 62 -12.18 2.37 -5.08
CA LEU A 62 -10.89 2.76 -5.65
C LEU A 62 -10.59 4.19 -5.23
N VAL A 63 -9.55 4.38 -4.44
CA VAL A 63 -9.16 5.68 -3.88
C VAL A 63 -7.79 6.11 -4.38
N SER A 64 -7.63 7.42 -4.59
CA SER A 64 -6.32 8.00 -4.89
C SER A 64 -5.55 8.22 -3.60
N CYS A 65 -4.37 7.63 -3.50
CA CYS A 65 -3.51 7.73 -2.34
C CYS A 65 -2.12 8.24 -2.74
N ARG A 66 -1.46 8.95 -1.83
CA ARG A 66 -0.03 9.23 -1.94
C ARG A 66 0.74 8.19 -1.14
N ILE A 67 1.69 7.51 -1.78
CA ILE A 67 2.60 6.61 -1.07
C ILE A 67 3.52 7.45 -0.19
N THR A 68 3.55 7.17 1.11
CA THR A 68 4.36 7.88 2.09
C THR A 68 5.57 7.08 2.54
N ASP A 69 5.49 5.75 2.47
CA ASP A 69 6.58 4.85 2.85
C ASP A 69 6.46 3.50 2.15
N ALA A 70 7.54 2.72 2.19
CA ALA A 70 7.63 1.41 1.55
C ALA A 70 8.57 0.46 2.32
N ASP A 71 8.11 -0.77 2.50
CA ASP A 71 8.92 -1.88 2.99
C ASP A 71 9.30 -2.85 1.85
N ASP A 72 9.87 -4.01 2.20
CA ASP A 72 10.28 -5.04 1.23
C ASP A 72 9.13 -5.45 0.29
N TYR A 73 7.91 -5.56 0.83
CA TYR A 73 6.73 -6.03 0.09
C TYR A 73 5.49 -5.15 0.30
N ASP A 74 5.40 -4.46 1.44
CA ASP A 74 4.26 -3.63 1.80
C ASP A 74 4.49 -2.16 1.47
N LEU A 75 3.39 -1.45 1.28
CA LEU A 75 3.38 0.00 1.13
C LEU A 75 2.56 0.68 2.21
N PHE A 76 2.84 1.96 2.41
CA PHE A 76 2.10 2.82 3.29
C PHE A 76 1.67 4.07 2.54
N ALA A 77 0.39 4.42 2.64
CA ALA A 77 -0.17 5.52 1.87
C ALA A 77 -1.21 6.32 2.66
N GLU A 78 -1.35 7.58 2.26
CA GLU A 78 -2.35 8.51 2.78
C GLU A 78 -3.39 8.81 1.70
N ILE A 79 -4.67 8.70 2.07
CA ILE A 79 -5.80 9.00 1.16
C ILE A 79 -5.84 10.50 0.86
N CYS A 80 -5.92 10.84 -0.43
CA CYS A 80 -5.99 12.21 -0.94
C CYS A 80 -7.42 12.75 -1.04
#